data_AF-K1PWT3-F1
#
_entry.id   AF-K1PWT3-F1
#
_cell.length_a   1.000
_cell.length_b   1.000
_cell.length_c   1.000
_cell.angle_alpha   90.00
_cell.angle_beta   90.00
_cell.angle_gamma   90.00
#
_symmetry.space_group_name_H-M   'P 1'
#
loop_
_entity.id
_entity.type
_entity.pdbx_description
1 polymer ?
#
loop_
_entity_poly.entity_id
_entity_poly.type
_entity_poly.pdbx_seq_one_letter_code
_entity_poly.pdbx_strand_id
1 'polypeptide(L)'
;MNLFTESEDRRKKKGLTIKSMIRDIKGDEMPAIDVFSAAIKYMKDCLFKELKEENDENAEEAESIRWVLTVPAIWDDDAKQFMRKAAEKVFIHKHCI
;
A
#
# COMPACT_ATOMS: atom_id res chain seq x y z
N MET A 1 -44.36 -23.01 -10.81
CA MET A 1 -43.35 -23.57 -9.89
C MET A 1 -42.07 -22.79 -10.14
N ASN A 2 -41.88 -21.71 -9.39
CA ASN A 2 -40.77 -20.77 -9.59
C ASN A 2 -39.55 -21.33 -8.86
N LEU A 3 -38.59 -21.87 -9.61
CA LEU A 3 -37.39 -22.51 -9.09
C LEU A 3 -36.14 -21.62 -9.13
N PHE A 4 -36.31 -20.35 -9.47
CA PHE A 4 -35.25 -19.36 -9.35
C PHE A 4 -35.84 -18.10 -8.73
N THR A 5 -35.97 -18.10 -7.40
CA THR A 5 -35.75 -16.85 -6.67
C THR A 5 -34.29 -16.50 -6.91
N GLU A 6 -34.02 -15.72 -7.96
CA GLU A 6 -32.76 -15.02 -8.10
C GLU A 6 -32.52 -14.32 -6.77
N SER A 7 -31.51 -14.80 -6.06
CA SER A 7 -30.99 -14.24 -4.84
C SER A 7 -30.38 -12.88 -5.17
N GLU A 8 -31.24 -11.90 -5.36
CA GLU A 8 -30.91 -10.48 -5.29
C GLU A 8 -30.52 -10.14 -3.84
N ASP A 9 -29.30 -10.50 -3.46
CA ASP A 9 -28.42 -9.56 -2.76
C ASP A 9 -26.96 -10.03 -2.92
N ARG A 10 -26.45 -9.91 -4.14
CA ARG A 10 -25.02 -9.65 -4.34
C ARG A 10 -24.73 -8.34 -3.63
N ARG A 11 -24.48 -8.38 -2.31
CA ARG A 11 -23.90 -7.25 -1.55
C ARG A 11 -22.76 -6.73 -2.43
N LYS A 12 -22.94 -5.57 -3.07
CA LYS A 12 -21.89 -4.95 -3.87
C LYS A 12 -20.67 -4.86 -2.97
N LYS A 13 -19.69 -5.73 -3.19
CA LYS A 13 -18.46 -5.74 -2.41
C LYS A 13 -17.80 -4.41 -2.72
N LYS A 14 -17.86 -3.48 -1.78
CA LYS A 14 -17.31 -2.14 -1.97
C LYS A 14 -15.81 -2.30 -2.17
N GLY A 15 -15.33 -2.02 -3.38
CA GLY A 15 -13.93 -2.17 -3.75
C GLY A 15 -13.01 -1.37 -2.84
N LEU A 16 -11.77 -1.83 -2.68
CA LEU A 16 -10.76 -1.11 -1.90
C LEU A 16 -10.42 0.20 -2.62
N THR A 17 -10.50 1.33 -1.91
CA THR A 17 -10.19 2.63 -2.49
C THR A 17 -9.18 3.38 -1.61
N ILE A 18 -8.53 4.41 -2.16
CA ILE A 18 -7.65 5.29 -1.39
C ILE A 18 -8.37 6.02 -0.22
N LYS A 19 -9.71 6.05 -0.25
CA LYS A 19 -10.57 6.63 0.81
C LYS A 19 -10.98 5.62 1.87
N SER A 20 -10.59 4.35 1.72
CA SER A 20 -10.88 3.33 2.71
C SER A 20 -10.21 3.68 4.04
N MET A 21 -10.94 3.51 5.13
CA MET A 21 -10.49 3.74 6.50
C MET A 21 -10.19 2.40 7.17
N ILE A 22 -9.21 2.36 8.06
CA ILE A 22 -8.92 1.25 8.96
C ILE A 22 -9.18 1.74 10.38
N ARG A 23 -9.86 0.89 11.17
CA ARG A 23 -10.13 1.12 12.59
C ARG A 23 -9.21 0.24 13.43
N ASP A 24 -8.64 0.80 14.49
CA ASP A 24 -7.83 0.05 15.44
C ASP A 24 -8.69 -0.62 16.53
N ILE A 25 -8.04 -1.27 17.50
CA ILE A 25 -8.71 -1.95 18.62
C ILE A 25 -9.32 -1.00 19.66
N LYS A 26 -8.92 0.28 19.66
CA LYS A 26 -9.46 1.33 20.54
C LYS A 26 -10.66 2.05 19.91
N GLY A 27 -10.88 1.84 18.62
CA GLY A 27 -11.94 2.47 17.85
C GLY A 27 -11.49 3.70 17.06
N ASP A 28 -10.19 4.04 17.11
CA ASP A 28 -9.62 5.15 16.36
C ASP A 28 -9.50 4.76 14.88
N GLU A 29 -9.79 5.70 13.97
CA GLU A 29 -9.78 5.47 12.54
C GLU A 29 -8.72 6.31 11.82
N MET A 30 -8.10 5.72 10.80
CA MET A 30 -7.19 6.43 9.91
C MET A 30 -7.30 5.93 8.47
N PRO A 31 -6.89 6.73 7.48
CA PRO A 31 -6.89 6.28 6.09
C PRO A 31 -6.01 5.05 5.92
N ALA A 32 -6.56 4.01 5.33
CA ALA A 32 -5.86 2.76 5.05
C ALA A 32 -4.56 3.04 4.29
N ILE A 33 -4.61 3.94 3.32
CA ILE A 33 -3.47 4.28 2.46
C ILE A 33 -2.29 4.81 3.27
N ASP A 34 -2.55 5.52 4.37
CA ASP A 34 -1.51 6.07 5.23
C ASP A 34 -0.88 4.99 6.09
N VAL A 35 -1.65 4.02 6.57
CA VAL A 35 -1.13 2.84 7.30
C VAL A 35 -0.16 2.05 6.42
N PHE A 36 -0.57 1.70 5.19
CA PHE A 36 0.27 0.94 4.28
C PHE A 36 1.48 1.74 3.80
N SER A 37 1.32 3.05 3.56
CA SER A 37 2.46 3.93 3.21
C SER A 37 3.45 4.03 4.36
N ALA A 38 2.99 4.11 5.61
CA ALA A 38 3.86 4.14 6.78
C ALA A 38 4.66 2.84 6.94
N ALA A 39 4.03 1.68 6.70
CA ALA A 39 4.74 0.40 6.71
C ALA A 39 5.82 0.32 5.62
N ILE A 40 5.51 0.77 4.39
CA ILE A 40 6.47 0.83 3.28
C ILE A 40 7.63 1.79 3.62
N LYS A 41 7.31 2.98 4.15
CA LYS A 41 8.31 3.96 4.58
C LYS A 41 9.21 3.39 5.68
N TYR A 42 8.64 2.68 6.64
CA TYR A 42 9.42 2.05 7.70
C TYR A 42 10.42 1.03 7.14
N MET A 43 10.01 0.15 6.22
CA MET A 43 10.93 -0.79 5.56
C MET A 43 12.05 -0.05 4.81
N LYS A 44 11.71 1.03 4.10
CA LYS A 44 12.69 1.89 3.43
C LYS A 44 13.70 2.47 4.42
N ASP A 45 13.22 3.09 5.48
CA ASP A 45 14.04 3.77 6.48
C ASP A 45 14.93 2.78 7.25
N CYS A 46 14.45 1.58 7.53
CA CYS A 46 15.24 0.50 8.13
C CYS A 46 16.45 0.14 7.26
N LEU A 47 16.25 -0.07 5.96
CA LEU A 47 17.35 -0.34 5.03
C LEU A 47 18.38 0.79 5.04
N PHE A 48 17.94 2.06 4.92
CA PHE A 48 18.87 3.19 4.93
C PHE A 48 19.59 3.35 6.26
N LYS A 49 18.95 3.00 7.37
CA LYS A 49 19.61 3.02 8.68
C LYS A 49 20.74 1.99 8.72
N GLU A 50 20.48 0.76 8.30
CA GLU A 50 21.47 -0.32 8.27
C GLU A 50 22.65 0.03 7.35
N LEU A 51 22.39 0.51 6.13
CA LEU A 51 23.44 0.93 5.19
C LEU A 51 24.34 2.04 5.74
N LYS A 52 23.76 3.00 6.47
CA LYS A 52 24.53 4.07 7.13
C LYS A 52 25.39 3.56 8.28
N GLU A 53 24.89 2.60 9.06
CA GLU A 53 25.65 1.99 10.16
C GLU A 53 26.85 1.18 9.65
N GLU A 54 26.78 0.63 8.44
CA GLU A 54 27.89 -0.08 7.80
C GLU A 54 28.95 0.82 7.13
N ASN A 55 28.80 2.16 7.21
CA ASN A 55 29.64 3.16 6.50
C ASN A 55 29.72 2.92 4.98
N ASP A 56 28.65 2.41 4.37
CA ASP A 56 28.59 2.31 2.92
C ASP A 56 28.44 3.73 2.34
N GLU A 57 29.49 4.24 1.69
CA GLU A 57 29.47 5.53 1.00
C GLU A 57 28.35 5.61 -0.06
N ASN A 58 27.85 4.46 -0.54
CA ASN A 58 26.72 4.38 -1.46
C ASN A 58 25.35 4.52 -0.77
N ALA A 59 25.28 4.54 0.57
CA ALA A 59 24.04 4.74 1.32
C ALA A 59 23.38 6.10 1.05
N GLU A 60 24.16 7.06 0.53
CA GLU A 60 23.69 8.41 0.19
C GLU A 60 22.92 8.46 -1.14
N GLU A 61 23.07 7.46 -2.02
CA GLU A 61 22.34 7.41 -3.29
C GLU A 61 20.98 6.72 -3.14
N ALA A 62 20.08 7.33 -2.36
CA ALA A 62 18.70 6.84 -2.24
C ALA A 62 17.96 6.73 -3.60
N GLU A 63 18.43 7.44 -4.61
CA GLU A 63 17.90 7.46 -5.98
C GLU A 63 18.37 6.26 -6.83
N SER A 64 19.43 5.54 -6.44
CA SER A 64 19.93 4.39 -7.20
C SER A 64 19.18 3.09 -6.91
N ILE A 65 18.45 3.03 -5.79
CA ILE A 65 17.74 1.83 -5.33
C ILE A 65 16.41 1.65 -6.06
N ARG A 66 16.27 0.51 -6.76
CA ARG A 66 14.99 0.08 -7.35
C ARG A 66 14.19 -0.75 -6.36
N TRP A 67 13.00 -0.27 -6.03
CA TRP A 67 12.08 -0.93 -5.09
C TRP A 67 11.12 -1.87 -5.82
N VAL A 68 11.03 -3.12 -5.37
CA VAL A 68 10.06 -4.10 -5.86
C VAL A 68 9.11 -4.46 -4.74
N LEU A 69 7.83 -4.16 -4.93
CA LEU A 69 6.76 -4.57 -4.01
C LEU A 69 6.02 -5.77 -4.60
N THR A 70 6.09 -6.91 -3.93
CA THR A 70 5.37 -8.12 -4.33
C THR A 70 3.92 -8.05 -3.86
N VAL A 71 2.97 -8.32 -4.77
CA VAL A 71 1.55 -8.48 -4.44
C VAL A 71 1.06 -9.85 -4.93
N PRO A 72 0.18 -10.56 -4.19
CA PRO A 72 -0.35 -11.84 -4.64
C PRO A 72 -1.15 -11.74 -5.94
N ALA A 73 -0.98 -12.71 -6.84
CA ALA A 73 -1.68 -12.72 -8.13
C ALA A 73 -3.21 -12.78 -8.00
N ILE A 74 -3.71 -13.44 -6.95
CA ILE A 74 -5.14 -13.64 -6.64
C ILE A 74 -5.86 -12.38 -6.14
N TRP A 75 -5.12 -11.29 -5.88
CA TRP A 75 -5.74 -10.03 -5.48
C TRP A 75 -6.48 -9.40 -6.64
N ASP A 76 -7.58 -8.70 -6.34
CA ASP A 76 -8.28 -7.89 -7.32
C ASP A 76 -7.44 -6.68 -7.76
N ASP A 77 -7.82 -6.08 -8.89
CA ASP A 77 -7.09 -4.97 -9.47
C ASP A 77 -7.12 -3.72 -8.58
N ASP A 78 -8.21 -3.52 -7.85
CA ASP A 78 -8.35 -2.44 -6.86
C ASP A 78 -7.29 -2.55 -5.76
N ALA A 79 -7.06 -3.75 -5.20
CA ALA A 79 -6.05 -3.98 -4.19
C ALA A 79 -4.63 -3.81 -4.73
N LYS A 80 -4.36 -4.31 -5.94
CA LYS A 80 -3.06 -4.10 -6.61
C LYS A 80 -2.79 -2.61 -6.86
N GLN A 81 -3.79 -1.87 -7.33
CA GLN A 81 -3.67 -0.43 -7.56
C GLN A 81 -3.51 0.34 -6.24
N PHE A 82 -4.23 -0.05 -5.20
CA PHE A 82 -4.12 0.55 -3.88
C PHE A 82 -2.70 0.44 -3.32
N MET A 83 -2.08 -0.74 -3.40
CA MET A 83 -0.68 -0.94 -2.98
C MET A 83 0.30 -0.10 -3.82
N ARG A 84 0.06 0.01 -5.13
CA ARG A 84 0.84 0.92 -5.99
C ARG A 84 0.74 2.36 -5.47
N LYS A 85 -0.46 2.86 -5.18
CA LYS A 85 -0.65 4.22 -4.64
C LYS A 85 0.01 4.41 -3.27
N ALA A 86 0.02 3.39 -2.41
CA ALA A 86 0.72 3.45 -1.13
C ALA A 86 2.23 3.62 -1.33
N ALA A 87 2.81 2.86 -2.26
CA ALA A 87 4.23 2.96 -2.61
C ALA A 87 4.56 4.32 -3.26
N GLU A 88 3.70 4.84 -4.15
CA GLU A 88 3.89 6.16 -4.77
C GLU A 88 4.00 7.28 -3.72
N LYS A 89 3.26 7.22 -2.61
CA LYS A 89 3.35 8.20 -1.51
C LYS A 89 4.71 8.23 -0.81
N VAL A 90 5.51 7.17 -0.93
CA VAL A 90 6.82 7.03 -0.27
C VAL A 90 7.97 7.27 -1.24
N PHE A 91 7.85 6.78 -2.48
CA PHE A 91 8.96 6.72 -3.42
C PHE A 91 8.93 7.78 -4.53
N ILE A 92 7.78 8.38 -4.87
CA ILE A 92 7.73 9.40 -5.93
C ILE A 92 7.94 10.79 -5.34
N HIS A 93 9.01 11.47 -5.76
CA HIS A 93 9.25 12.88 -5.46
C HIS A 93 8.46 13.75 -6.46
N LYS A 94 7.72 14.76 -5.97
CA LYS A 94 6.88 15.68 -6.79
C LYS A 94 7.70 16.69 -7.63
N HIS A 95 8.84 16.28 -8.19
CA HIS A 95 9.70 17.12 -9.02
C HIS A 95 9.96 16.46 -10.37
N CYS A 96 8.88 16.22 -11.12
CA CYS A 96 8.88 16.13 -12.58
C CYS A 96 7.43 16.00 -13.08
N ILE A 97 6.81 17.15 -13.35
CA ILE A 97 5.84 17.33 -14.45
C ILE A 97 6.09 18.74 -15.01
#